data_AF-A0A914YBL9-F1
#
_entry.id   AF-A0A914YBL9-F1
#
_cell.length_a   1.000
_cell.length_b   1.000
_cell.length_c   1.000
_cell.angle_alpha   90.00
_cell.angle_beta   90.00
_cell.angle_gamma   90.00
#
_symmetry.space_group_name_H-M   'P 1'
#
loop_
_entity.id
_entity.type
_entity.pdbx_description
1 polymer ?
#
loop_
_entity_poly.entity_id
_entity_poly.type
_entity_poly.pdbx_seq_one_letter_code
_entity_poly.pdbx_strand_id
1 'polypeptide(L)'
;MQEYIRRLTNLTTRFRGHLERDSRVEVVGQQVFSLVCFKLKINNNLEGDRMTKALCEYINHSQKLCITYAQCNGMSICRFSISHQLSLEKETDESYEILSGLIDEFLQKSQEDQYSREILFKAGGGIVGSPALTTQSTIRSTASFASLSPRNVSPSRSIGGSFPPSPKK
;
A
#
# COMPACT_ATOMS: atom_id res chain seq x y z
N MET A 1 -16.19 15.80 25.76
CA MET A 1 -15.34 15.40 24.60
C MET A 1 -14.05 14.68 25.00
N GLN A 2 -13.30 15.15 26.02
CA GLN A 2 -12.03 14.52 26.40
C GLN A 2 -12.19 13.03 26.82
N GLU A 3 -13.23 12.69 27.56
CA GLU A 3 -13.52 11.30 27.95
C GLU A 3 -13.69 10.36 26.75
N TYR A 4 -14.33 10.84 25.68
CA TYR A 4 -14.50 10.08 24.44
C TYR A 4 -13.16 9.77 23.77
N ILE A 5 -12.28 10.78 23.66
CA ILE A 5 -10.95 10.62 23.08
C ILE A 5 -10.12 9.63 23.91
N ARG A 6 -10.18 9.73 25.24
CA ARG A 6 -9.47 8.81 26.15
C ARG A 6 -9.98 7.39 26.02
N ARG A 7 -11.31 7.20 25.92
CA ARG A 7 -11.91 5.89 25.67
C ARG A 7 -11.41 5.28 24.37
N LEU A 8 -11.48 6.02 23.26
CA LEU A 8 -10.97 5.52 21.97
C LEU A 8 -9.49 5.19 22.03
N THR A 9 -8.69 6.02 22.70
CA THR A 9 -7.25 5.78 22.89
C THR A 9 -7.01 4.48 23.63
N ASN A 10 -7.78 4.18 24.68
CA ASN A 10 -7.67 2.91 25.43
C ASN A 10 -8.01 1.69 24.55
N LEU A 11 -9.08 1.77 23.74
CA LEU A 11 -9.43 0.70 22.80
C LEU A 11 -8.32 0.45 21.78
N THR A 12 -7.76 1.53 21.24
CA THR A 12 -6.65 1.47 20.30
C THR A 12 -5.39 0.89 20.94
N THR A 13 -5.11 1.18 22.22
CA THR A 13 -4.01 0.55 22.96
C THR A 13 -4.23 -0.94 23.17
N ARG A 14 -5.47 -1.36 23.43
CA ARG A 14 -5.83 -2.79 23.48
C ARG A 14 -5.58 -3.48 22.14
N PHE A 15 -6.06 -2.90 21.05
CA PHE A 15 -5.84 -3.41 19.68
C PHE A 15 -4.36 -3.49 19.32
N ARG A 16 -3.59 -2.45 19.66
CA ARG A 16 -2.14 -2.43 19.50
C ARG A 16 -1.47 -3.57 20.25
N GLY A 17 -1.88 -3.83 21.49
CA GLY A 17 -1.34 -4.94 22.28
C GLY A 17 -1.60 -6.31 21.66
N HIS A 18 -2.69 -6.48 20.90
CA HIS A 18 -2.93 -7.69 20.12
C HIS A 18 -1.96 -7.80 18.94
N LEU A 19 -1.81 -6.73 18.15
CA LEU A 19 -0.86 -6.69 17.04
C LEU A 19 0.60 -6.90 17.48
N GLU A 20 1.00 -6.38 18.64
CA GLU A 20 2.36 -6.57 19.17
C GLU A 20 2.66 -8.01 19.59
N ARG A 21 1.62 -8.81 19.92
CA ARG A 21 1.78 -10.24 20.22
C ARG A 21 1.87 -11.10 18.96
N ASP A 22 1.38 -10.59 17.84
CA ASP A 22 1.40 -11.31 16.58
C ASP A 22 2.76 -11.20 15.89
N SER A 23 3.44 -12.34 15.72
CA SER A 23 4.77 -12.38 15.09
C SER A 23 4.77 -12.06 13.59
N ARG A 24 3.61 -12.10 12.92
CA ARG A 24 3.47 -11.90 11.47
C ARG A 24 3.43 -10.42 11.09
N VAL A 25 3.09 -9.56 12.04
CA VAL A 25 2.94 -8.12 11.82
C VAL A 25 3.92 -7.34 12.67
N GLU A 26 4.21 -6.13 12.24
CA GLU A 26 5.03 -5.17 12.96
C GLU A 26 4.23 -3.88 13.11
N VAL A 27 4.05 -3.41 14.35
CA VAL A 27 3.43 -2.10 14.62
C VAL A 27 4.43 -1.00 14.30
N VAL A 28 4.01 -0.04 13.48
CA VAL A 28 4.86 1.06 13.00
C VAL A 28 4.55 2.33 13.76
N GLY A 29 5.58 2.89 14.42
CA GLY A 29 5.50 4.17 15.11
C GLY A 29 4.72 4.13 16.43
N GLN A 30 4.51 5.33 16.98
CA GLN A 30 3.75 5.53 18.22
C GLN A 30 2.26 5.61 17.92
N GLN A 31 1.45 5.12 18.86
CA GLN A 31 0.00 5.29 18.78
C GLN A 31 -0.34 6.77 18.94
N VAL A 32 -1.11 7.31 18.00
CA VAL A 32 -1.59 8.69 18.05
C VAL A 32 -3.12 8.64 18.02
N PHE A 33 -3.75 9.05 19.12
CA PHE A 33 -5.21 8.97 19.32
C PHE A 33 -5.75 7.54 19.09
N SER A 34 -6.71 7.40 18.19
CA SER A 34 -7.42 6.16 17.89
C SER A 34 -6.89 5.41 16.66
N LEU A 35 -5.66 5.73 16.24
CA LEU A 35 -5.02 5.19 15.04
C LEU A 35 -3.87 4.25 15.40
N VAL A 36 -3.85 3.06 14.79
CA VAL A 36 -2.69 2.16 14.77
C VAL A 36 -2.21 1.96 13.34
N CYS A 37 -0.89 2.05 13.17
CA CYS A 37 -0.23 1.72 11.92
C CYS A 37 0.52 0.39 12.09
N PHE A 38 0.42 -0.49 11.10
CA PHE A 38 1.14 -1.76 11.09
C PHE A 38 1.52 -2.17 9.67
N LYS A 39 2.47 -3.09 9.54
CA LYS A 39 2.87 -3.70 8.27
C LYS A 39 3.12 -5.19 8.47
N LEU A 40 3.22 -5.95 7.38
CA LEU A 40 3.66 -7.34 7.46
C LEU A 40 5.16 -7.41 7.74
N LYS A 41 5.54 -8.32 8.64
CA LYS A 41 6.93 -8.58 9.00
C LYS A 41 7.53 -9.60 8.03
N ILE A 42 8.27 -9.12 7.05
CA ILE A 42 8.93 -9.94 6.02
C ILE A 42 10.41 -9.58 5.97
N ASN A 43 11.28 -10.59 5.82
CA ASN A 43 12.74 -10.41 5.84
C ASN A 43 13.25 -9.46 4.75
N ASN A 44 12.59 -9.43 3.59
CA ASN A 44 12.91 -8.52 2.50
C ASN A 44 11.93 -7.33 2.54
N ASN A 45 12.45 -6.12 2.77
CA ASN A 45 11.65 -4.91 2.87
C ASN A 45 10.82 -4.62 1.62
N LEU A 46 11.37 -4.81 0.41
CA LEU A 46 10.65 -4.53 -0.84
C LEU A 46 9.45 -5.47 -1.03
N GLU A 47 9.65 -6.75 -0.69
CA GLU A 47 8.58 -7.75 -0.69
C GLU A 47 7.57 -7.47 0.42
N GLY A 48 8.04 -7.08 1.61
CA GLY A 48 7.21 -6.62 2.72
C GLY A 48 6.29 -5.47 2.34
N ASP A 49 6.81 -4.48 1.61
CA ASP A 49 6.05 -3.33 1.16
C ASP A 49 4.98 -3.70 0.12
N ARG A 50 5.34 -4.58 -0.83
CA ARG A 50 4.43 -5.12 -1.84
C ARG A 50 3.32 -5.95 -1.19
N MET A 51 3.67 -6.85 -0.28
CA MET A 51 2.72 -7.72 0.40
C MET A 51 1.82 -6.95 1.36
N THR A 52 2.34 -5.93 2.06
CA THR A 52 1.52 -5.06 2.92
C THR A 52 0.48 -4.31 2.11
N LYS A 53 0.85 -3.78 0.93
CA LYS A 53 -0.12 -3.14 0.02
C LYS A 53 -1.19 -4.14 -0.45
N ALA A 54 -0.79 -5.32 -0.90
CA ALA A 54 -1.71 -6.37 -1.35
C ALA A 54 -2.63 -6.87 -0.23
N LEU A 55 -2.12 -7.00 1.00
CA LEU A 55 -2.92 -7.33 2.18
C LEU A 55 -3.99 -6.25 2.44
N CYS A 56 -3.64 -4.97 2.31
CA CYS A 56 -4.60 -3.89 2.49
C CYS A 56 -5.74 -3.96 1.47
N GLU A 57 -5.41 -4.23 0.20
CA GLU A 57 -6.41 -4.43 -0.86
C GLU A 57 -7.27 -5.66 -0.59
N TYR A 58 -6.67 -6.77 -0.15
CA TYR A 58 -7.36 -8.01 0.19
C TYR A 58 -8.36 -7.82 1.34
N ILE A 59 -7.93 -7.17 2.44
CA ILE A 59 -8.79 -6.89 3.59
C ILE A 59 -10.01 -6.06 3.15
N ASN A 60 -9.79 -4.99 2.39
CA ASN A 60 -10.88 -4.14 1.91
C ASN A 60 -11.80 -4.87 0.92
N HIS A 61 -11.26 -5.77 0.10
CA HIS A 61 -12.05 -6.58 -0.84
C HIS A 61 -12.89 -7.65 -0.11
N SER A 62 -12.43 -8.14 1.04
CA SER A 62 -13.19 -9.10 1.87
C SER A 62 -14.50 -8.51 2.42
N GLN A 63 -14.61 -7.18 2.49
CA GLN A 63 -15.73 -6.43 3.08
C GLN A 63 -16.00 -6.73 4.56
N LYS A 64 -15.19 -7.58 5.21
CA LYS A 64 -15.31 -7.89 6.64
C LYS A 64 -14.70 -6.79 7.52
N LEU A 65 -13.69 -6.07 7.01
CA LEU A 65 -12.99 -5.02 7.71
C LEU A 65 -12.48 -3.98 6.70
N CYS A 66 -12.42 -2.70 7.09
CA CYS A 66 -11.94 -1.62 6.24
C CYS A 66 -10.72 -0.95 6.89
N ILE A 67 -9.62 -0.86 6.14
CA ILE A 67 -8.39 -0.18 6.53
C ILE A 67 -7.90 0.73 5.41
N THR A 68 -7.06 1.69 5.79
CA THR A 68 -6.47 2.62 4.82
C THR A 68 -4.99 2.32 4.58
N TYR A 69 -4.60 2.23 3.33
CA TYR A 69 -3.19 2.20 2.94
C TYR A 69 -2.52 3.57 3.13
N ALA A 70 -1.22 3.58 3.40
CA ALA A 70 -0.36 4.75 3.26
C ALA A 70 1.07 4.32 2.91
N GLN A 71 1.82 5.24 2.29
CA GLN A 71 3.26 5.11 2.11
C GLN A 71 3.97 6.20 2.92
N CYS A 72 4.93 5.82 3.76
CA CYS A 72 5.69 6.73 4.59
C CYS A 72 7.18 6.41 4.45
N ASN A 73 7.97 7.39 4.00
CA ASN A 73 9.42 7.23 3.78
C ASN A 73 9.80 5.99 2.96
N GLY A 74 9.00 5.68 1.92
CA GLY A 74 9.19 4.51 1.06
C GLY A 74 8.59 3.21 1.61
N MET A 75 8.20 3.14 2.89
CA MET A 75 7.55 1.96 3.47
C MET A 75 6.03 1.99 3.29
N SER A 76 5.45 0.83 2.95
CA SER A 76 4.02 0.61 2.91
C SER A 76 3.48 0.28 4.30
N ILE A 77 2.41 0.94 4.72
CA ILE A 77 1.75 0.70 6.00
C ILE A 77 0.22 0.59 5.84
N CYS A 78 -0.37 -0.25 6.67
CA CYS A 78 -1.79 -0.34 6.90
C CYS A 78 -2.17 0.54 8.10
N ARG A 79 -3.29 1.26 7.98
CA ARG A 79 -3.83 2.13 9.05
C ARG A 79 -5.20 1.63 9.47
N PHE A 80 -5.34 1.36 10.76
CA PHE A 80 -6.59 0.99 11.41
C PHE A 80 -7.01 2.10 12.37
N SER A 81 -8.23 2.62 12.20
CA SER A 81 -8.79 3.68 13.04
C SER A 81 -10.08 3.25 13.71
N ILE A 82 -10.16 3.47 15.03
CA ILE A 82 -11.40 3.28 15.79
C ILE A 82 -12.11 4.62 15.86
N SER A 83 -13.27 4.72 15.21
CA SER A 83 -14.01 5.99 15.08
C SER A 83 -15.44 5.91 15.63
N HIS A 84 -15.91 4.72 16.01
CA HIS A 84 -17.30 4.51 16.40
C HIS A 84 -17.52 4.79 17.89
N GLN A 85 -18.54 5.60 18.18
CA GLN A 85 -18.75 6.15 19.52
C GLN A 85 -19.13 5.09 20.57
N LEU A 86 -19.79 4.03 20.12
CA LEU A 86 -20.23 2.94 20.97
C LEU A 86 -19.28 1.75 20.99
N SER A 87 -18.10 1.86 20.35
CA SER A 87 -17.14 0.77 20.30
C SER A 87 -16.80 0.23 21.70
N LEU A 88 -17.11 -1.04 21.92
CA LEU A 88 -16.76 -1.77 23.12
C LEU A 88 -15.42 -2.49 22.95
N GLU A 89 -14.81 -2.89 24.07
CA GLU A 89 -13.60 -3.72 24.04
C GLU A 89 -13.83 -5.02 23.27
N LYS A 90 -15.02 -5.63 23.43
CA LYS A 90 -15.43 -6.84 22.70
C LYS A 90 -15.38 -6.66 21.19
N GLU A 91 -15.88 -5.54 20.66
CA GLU A 91 -15.84 -5.27 19.22
C GLU A 91 -14.42 -5.04 18.71
N THR A 92 -13.54 -4.50 19.56
CA THR A 92 -12.12 -4.34 19.25
C THR A 92 -11.42 -5.69 19.16
N ASP A 93 -11.73 -6.61 20.07
CA ASP A 93 -11.22 -7.97 20.05
C ASP A 93 -11.75 -8.75 18.83
N GLU A 94 -13.05 -8.68 18.57
CA GLU A 94 -13.67 -9.30 17.39
C GLU A 94 -13.06 -8.76 16.08
N SER A 95 -12.82 -7.45 15.99
CA SER A 95 -12.16 -6.84 14.83
C SER A 95 -10.74 -7.37 14.64
N TYR A 96 -10.01 -7.61 15.74
CA TYR A 96 -8.68 -8.21 15.69
C TYR A 96 -8.74 -9.68 15.25
N GLU A 97 -9.70 -10.47 15.73
CA GLU A 97 -9.86 -11.87 15.30
C GLU A 97 -10.16 -11.96 13.79
N ILE A 98 -11.04 -11.08 13.29
CA ILE A 98 -11.32 -10.98 11.85
C ILE A 98 -10.04 -10.60 11.08
N LEU A 99 -9.29 -9.61 11.56
CA LEU A 99 -8.04 -9.19 10.93
C LEU A 99 -7.02 -10.34 10.90
N SER A 100 -6.85 -11.04 12.02
CA SER A 100 -5.93 -12.17 12.16
C SER A 100 -6.28 -13.29 11.17
N GLY A 101 -7.56 -13.65 11.07
CA GLY A 101 -8.04 -14.63 10.10
C GLY A 101 -7.80 -14.20 8.65
N LEU A 102 -8.04 -12.93 8.32
CA LEU A 102 -7.74 -12.39 6.98
C LEU A 102 -6.25 -12.41 6.66
N ILE A 103 -5.39 -12.16 7.64
CA ILE A 103 -3.94 -12.27 7.48
C ILE A 103 -3.54 -13.72 7.20
N ASP A 104 -4.08 -14.69 7.94
CA ASP A 104 -3.82 -16.12 7.70
C ASP A 104 -4.27 -16.54 6.30
N GLU A 105 -5.51 -16.24 5.93
CA GLU A 105 -6.07 -16.54 4.60
C GLU A 105 -5.20 -15.92 3.49
N PHE A 106 -4.77 -14.67 3.66
CA PHE A 106 -3.91 -13.98 2.71
C PHE A 106 -2.52 -14.61 2.57
N LEU A 107 -1.89 -14.96 3.70
CA LEU A 107 -0.55 -15.57 3.70
C LEU A 107 -0.59 -16.97 3.09
N GLN A 108 -1.61 -17.76 3.39
CA GLN A 108 -1.79 -19.08 2.79
C GLN A 108 -1.95 -18.98 1.25
N LYS A 109 -2.85 -18.10 0.79
CA LYS A 109 -3.06 -17.87 -0.65
C LYS A 109 -1.78 -17.39 -1.35
N SER A 110 -1.01 -16.52 -0.69
CA SER A 110 0.26 -16.01 -1.23
C SER A 110 1.30 -17.13 -1.40
N GLN A 111 1.31 -18.15 -0.53
CA GLN A 111 2.18 -19.31 -0.68
C GLN A 111 1.73 -20.25 -1.79
N GLU A 112 0.42 -20.51 -1.89
CA GLU A 112 -0.17 -21.36 -2.94
C GLU A 112 0.09 -20.78 -4.35
N ASP A 113 -0.03 -19.46 -4.50
CA ASP A 113 0.28 -18.75 -5.75
C ASP A 113 1.76 -18.82 -6.11
N GLN A 114 2.66 -18.82 -5.11
CA GLN A 114 4.10 -18.98 -5.34
C GLN A 114 4.44 -20.41 -5.77
N TYR A 115 3.91 -21.42 -5.07
CA TYR A 115 4.12 -22.82 -5.42
C TYR A 115 3.59 -23.15 -6.82
N SER A 116 2.39 -22.67 -7.15
CA SER A 116 1.78 -22.91 -8.47
C SER A 116 2.62 -22.33 -9.61
N ARG A 117 3.17 -21.12 -9.41
CA ARG A 117 4.11 -20.51 -10.37
C ARG A 117 5.40 -21.31 -10.51
N GLU A 118 5.93 -21.85 -9.41
CA GLU A 118 7.15 -22.65 -9.41
C GLU A 118 6.94 -24.00 -10.12
N ILE A 119 5.82 -24.68 -9.88
CA ILE A 119 5.48 -25.94 -10.57
C ILE A 119 5.25 -25.71 -12.06
N LEU A 120 4.53 -24.64 -12.45
CA LEU A 120 4.36 -24.29 -13.87
C LEU A 120 5.72 -24.01 -14.56
N PHE A 121 6.62 -23.30 -13.87
CA PHE A 121 7.96 -23.03 -14.38
C PHE A 121 8.81 -24.31 -14.51
N LYS A 122 8.72 -25.24 -13.55
CA LYS A 122 9.42 -26.53 -13.58
C LYS A 122 8.83 -27.50 -14.61
N ALA A 123 7.51 -27.51 -14.80
CA ALA A 123 6.82 -28.37 -15.76
C ALA A 123 6.99 -27.90 -17.22
N GLY A 124 7.27 -26.62 -17.45
CA GLY A 124 7.61 -26.07 -18.77
C GLY A 124 9.06 -26.30 -19.22
N GLY A 125 9.89 -26.95 -18.40
CA GLY A 125 11.31 -27.21 -18.66
C GLY A 125 11.58 -28.52 -19.39
N GLY A 126 11.15 -28.65 -20.64
CA GLY A 126 11.52 -29.78 -21.50
C GLY A 126 11.46 -29.44 -23.00
N ILE A 127 12.65 -29.13 -23.58
CA ILE A 127 13.08 -29.15 -25.01
C ILE A 127 12.27 -28.24 -25.99
N VAL A 128 12.75 -27.45 -26.96
CA VAL A 128 13.95 -27.28 -27.81
C VAL A 128 13.95 -25.80 -28.25
N GLY A 129 15.05 -25.05 -28.11
CA GLY A 129 15.84 -24.62 -29.27
C GLY A 129 15.92 -23.11 -29.43
N SER A 130 17.13 -22.54 -29.31
CA SER A 130 17.44 -21.24 -29.88
C SER A 130 17.27 -21.28 -31.41
N PRO A 131 16.90 -20.16 -32.03
CA PRO A 131 17.76 -19.71 -33.11
C PRO A 131 18.11 -18.22 -32.97
N ALA A 132 19.40 -17.96 -33.12
CA ALA A 132 19.88 -16.67 -33.61
C ALA A 132 19.41 -16.49 -35.06
N LEU A 133 18.89 -15.31 -35.41
CA LEU A 133 18.81 -14.84 -36.79
C LEU A 133 18.87 -13.31 -36.83
N THR A 134 20.10 -12.84 -37.04
CA THR A 134 20.43 -11.57 -37.70
C THR A 134 19.62 -11.41 -38.99
N THR A 135 19.02 -10.24 -39.22
CA THR A 135 18.87 -9.63 -40.56
C THR A 135 18.62 -8.13 -40.41
N GLN A 136 19.58 -7.33 -40.86
CA GLN A 136 19.38 -5.93 -41.24
C GLN A 136 18.55 -5.88 -42.53
N SER A 137 17.63 -4.93 -42.65
CA SER A 137 17.43 -4.25 -43.93
C SER A 137 16.82 -2.85 -43.74
N THR A 138 17.58 -1.89 -44.22
CA THR A 138 17.19 -0.53 -44.62
C THR A 138 16.24 -0.59 -45.81
N ILE A 139 15.25 0.30 -45.90
CA ILE A 139 14.88 1.08 -47.11
C ILE A 139 14.05 2.31 -46.70
N ARG A 140 14.37 3.43 -47.36
CA ARG A 140 13.93 4.82 -47.16
C ARG A 140 12.63 5.17 -47.90
N SER A 141 11.96 6.23 -47.39
CA SER A 141 11.22 7.31 -48.09
C SER A 141 10.00 6.93 -48.97
N THR A 142 8.86 7.63 -48.93
CA THR A 142 8.67 9.04 -49.36
C THR A 142 7.37 9.67 -48.82
N ALA A 143 7.40 11.01 -48.65
CA ALA A 143 6.35 12.06 -48.83
C ALA A 143 4.86 11.76 -48.48
N SER A 144 4.03 12.64 -47.91
CA SER A 144 3.92 14.10 -48.04
C SER A 144 2.88 14.66 -47.05
N PHE A 145 3.24 15.79 -46.42
CA PHE A 145 2.49 17.05 -46.23
C PHE A 145 0.94 17.09 -46.24
N ALA A 146 0.33 17.43 -45.08
CA ALA A 146 -0.83 18.34 -44.89
C ALA A 146 -1.04 18.54 -43.36
N SER A 147 -0.55 19.61 -42.74
CA SER A 147 -1.10 20.99 -42.60
C SER A 147 -2.21 21.17 -41.53
N LEU A 148 -1.87 22.00 -40.51
CA LEU A 148 -2.70 22.94 -39.70
C LEU A 148 -3.76 22.33 -38.75
N SER A 149 -3.80 22.61 -37.42
CA SER A 149 -3.53 23.87 -36.71
C SER A 149 -3.23 23.65 -35.20
N PRO A 150 -2.38 24.45 -34.54
CA PRO A 150 -2.20 24.44 -33.09
C PRO A 150 -3.21 25.33 -32.35
N ARG A 151 -3.73 24.83 -31.21
CA ARG A 151 -4.57 25.62 -30.30
C ARG A 151 -3.75 26.71 -29.62
N ASN A 152 -4.35 27.89 -29.66
CA ASN A 152 -3.95 29.16 -29.08
C ASN A 152 -3.73 29.06 -27.55
N VAL A 153 -2.55 29.45 -27.06
CA VAL A 153 -2.29 29.73 -25.64
C VAL A 153 -1.76 31.15 -25.54
N SER A 154 -2.60 32.05 -25.04
CA SER A 154 -2.25 33.44 -24.74
C SER A 154 -1.45 33.54 -23.43
N PRO A 155 -0.50 34.48 -23.30
CA PRO A 155 0.31 34.62 -22.09
C PRO A 155 -0.19 35.71 -21.12
N SER A 156 0.26 35.57 -19.87
CA SER A 156 0.50 36.59 -18.84
C SER A 156 -0.67 37.08 -17.96
N ARG A 157 -0.54 36.81 -16.66
CA ARG A 157 -0.76 37.82 -15.61
C ARG A 157 0.20 37.58 -14.46
N SER A 158 1.09 38.53 -14.28
CA SER A 158 1.99 38.70 -13.15
C SER A 158 1.20 39.06 -11.89
N ILE A 159 1.45 38.37 -10.79
CA ILE A 159 1.12 38.86 -9.45
C ILE A 159 2.43 38.89 -8.67
N GLY A 160 2.93 40.10 -8.45
CA GLY A 160 4.01 40.37 -7.51
C GLY A 160 3.49 40.18 -6.08
N GLY A 161 4.17 39.31 -5.33
CA GLY A 161 4.01 39.17 -3.89
C GLY A 161 5.35 39.49 -3.24
N SER A 162 5.45 40.68 -2.65
CA SER A 162 6.57 41.14 -1.83
C SER A 162 6.64 40.36 -0.52
N PHE A 163 7.78 39.68 -0.29
CA PHE A 163 8.16 39.12 1.01
C PHE A 163 8.70 40.22 1.94
N PRO A 164 8.26 40.30 3.22
CA PRO A 164 8.96 41.10 4.22
C PRO A 164 10.16 40.33 4.82
N PRO A 165 11.26 41.02 5.20
CA PRO A 165 12.43 40.37 5.79
C PRO A 165 12.25 40.10 7.28
N SER A 166 12.83 38.99 7.74
CA SER A 166 12.89 38.57 9.15
C SER A 166 13.83 39.46 9.98
N PRO A 167 13.59 39.63 11.29
CA PRO A 167 14.44 40.42 12.18
C PRO A 167 15.74 39.68 12.50
N LYS A 168 16.87 40.40 12.42
CA LYS A 168 18.17 39.93 12.92
C LYS A 168 18.21 40.09 14.44
N LYS A 169 18.84 39.11 15.10
CA LYS A 169 19.24 39.11 16.51
C LYS A 169 20.20 40.26 16.82
#